data_AF-A0A0F5R1Y3-F1
#
_entry.id   AF-A0A0F5R1Y3-F1
#
_cell.length_a   1.000
_cell.length_b   1.000
_cell.length_c   1.000
_cell.angle_alpha   90.00
_cell.angle_beta   90.00
_cell.angle_gamma   90.00
#
_symmetry.space_group_name_H-M   'P 1'
#
loop_
_entity.id
_entity.type
_entity.pdbx_description
1 polymer ?
#
loop_
_entity_poly.entity_id
_entity_poly.type
_entity_poly.pdbx_seq_one_letter_code
_entity_poly.pdbx_strand_id
1 'polypeptide(L)'
;MKTYLKLVHLEIYRFRLVLLGLMAMTSAIQLIGLQLAMRDRLQAIRGQLTREGLSLAQYAERYNGIPLGEIWSHRESWMTFPIVICIGGIGLYIFLIWYRDWFGRSAFVYRLLMLPHSRFLLYVSKFTALMTFVFSLFALQIGIVAVQMTMYRLRMPDELRVPRTLVDTIRGMDLVLFIPVRLHEFLLVYGFGSVFVLLLFTTILMERSYRFKGLLAGLAYTAGTLMLVAWMWAQAERGTALLYPSELLAAAIALMLLNAALSLWLGRWLLRTKVAA
;
A
#
# COMPACT_ATOMS: atom_id res chain seq x y z
N MET A 1 -26.62 7.04 15.47
CA MET A 1 -25.40 6.61 14.74
C MET A 1 -24.45 5.90 15.70
N LYS A 2 -24.00 4.68 15.37
CA LYS A 2 -23.13 3.85 16.23
C LYS A 2 -21.82 4.59 16.55
N THR A 3 -21.41 4.66 17.81
CA THR A 3 -20.22 5.38 18.31
C THR A 3 -18.95 5.05 17.53
N TYR A 4 -18.79 3.79 17.11
CA TYR A 4 -17.71 3.32 16.25
C TYR A 4 -17.54 4.15 14.97
N LEU A 5 -18.62 4.39 14.22
CA LEU A 5 -18.55 5.12 12.95
C LEU A 5 -18.16 6.59 13.14
N LYS A 6 -18.55 7.20 14.26
CA LYS A 6 -18.12 8.56 14.61
C LYS A 6 -16.62 8.62 14.87
N LEU A 7 -16.05 7.61 15.53
CA LEU A 7 -14.61 7.50 15.79
C LEU A 7 -13.81 7.32 14.49
N VAL A 8 -14.28 6.45 13.59
CA VAL A 8 -13.65 6.27 12.27
C VAL A 8 -13.72 7.57 11.46
N HIS A 9 -14.89 8.21 11.40
CA HIS A 9 -15.07 9.48 10.69
C HIS A 9 -14.17 10.58 11.25
N LEU A 10 -13.97 10.63 12.57
CA LEU A 10 -13.07 11.60 13.20
C LEU A 10 -11.63 11.46 12.67
N GLU A 11 -11.12 10.24 12.57
CA GLU A 11 -9.75 10.02 12.07
C GLU A 11 -9.65 10.28 10.55
N ILE A 12 -10.68 9.89 9.78
CA ILE A 12 -10.75 10.22 8.35
C ILE A 12 -10.74 11.74 8.15
N TYR A 13 -11.59 12.46 8.88
CA TYR A 13 -11.69 13.92 8.79
C TYR A 13 -10.35 14.61 9.05
N ARG A 14 -9.55 14.08 9.98
CA ARG A 14 -8.25 14.64 10.35
C ARG A 14 -7.18 14.42 9.29
N PHE A 15 -7.18 13.27 8.62
CA PHE A 15 -6.16 12.94 7.60
C PHE A 15 -6.57 13.30 6.17
N ARG A 16 -7.85 13.62 5.92
CA ARG A 16 -8.39 13.80 4.56
C ARG A 16 -7.60 14.76 3.68
N LEU A 17 -7.10 15.88 4.21
CA LEU A 17 -6.38 16.87 3.41
C LEU A 17 -5.01 16.35 2.97
N VAL A 18 -4.34 15.63 3.88
CA VAL A 18 -3.08 14.95 3.56
C VAL A 18 -3.33 13.85 2.54
N LEU A 19 -4.37 13.03 2.74
CA LEU A 19 -4.74 11.98 1.80
C LEU A 19 -5.07 12.54 0.41
N LEU A 20 -5.91 13.57 0.33
CA LEU A 20 -6.26 14.24 -0.93
C LEU A 20 -5.04 14.88 -1.59
N GLY A 21 -4.15 15.49 -0.81
CA GLY A 21 -2.87 16.02 -1.30
C GLY A 21 -1.99 14.94 -1.92
N LEU A 22 -1.83 13.80 -1.23
CA LEU A 22 -1.10 12.64 -1.73
C LEU A 22 -1.75 12.08 -3.01
N MET A 23 -3.08 11.96 -3.05
CA MET A 23 -3.81 11.48 -4.23
C MET A 23 -3.64 12.41 -5.43
N ALA A 24 -3.82 13.72 -5.23
CA ALA A 24 -3.71 14.72 -6.27
C ALA A 24 -2.28 14.79 -6.82
N MET A 25 -1.28 14.78 -5.93
CA MET A 25 0.13 14.76 -6.29
C MET A 25 0.48 13.51 -7.12
N THR A 26 0.09 12.32 -6.67
CA THR A 26 0.36 11.06 -7.38
C THR A 26 -0.30 11.05 -8.75
N SER A 27 -1.56 11.47 -8.83
CA SER A 27 -2.29 11.58 -10.10
C SER A 27 -1.59 12.55 -11.04
N ALA A 28 -1.26 13.76 -10.58
CA ALA A 28 -0.60 14.76 -11.40
C ALA A 28 0.76 14.28 -11.92
N ILE A 29 1.61 13.75 -11.04
CA ILE A 29 2.95 13.28 -11.39
C ILE A 29 2.90 12.12 -12.39
N GLN A 30 2.07 11.10 -12.16
CA GLN A 30 2.01 9.94 -13.04
C GLN A 30 1.36 10.26 -14.39
N LEU A 31 0.30 11.08 -14.40
CA LEU A 31 -0.35 11.47 -15.65
C LEU A 31 0.54 12.39 -16.49
N ILE A 32 1.18 13.41 -15.89
CA ILE A 32 2.13 14.27 -16.60
C ILE A 32 3.35 13.46 -17.05
N GLY A 33 3.88 12.60 -16.19
CA GLY A 33 5.01 11.72 -16.49
C GLY A 33 4.76 10.86 -17.72
N LEU A 34 3.57 10.26 -17.83
CA LEU A 34 3.20 9.48 -19.00
C LEU A 34 3.12 10.34 -20.27
N GLN A 35 2.58 11.56 -20.17
CA GLN A 35 2.50 12.44 -21.34
C GLN A 35 3.87 12.82 -21.88
N LEU A 36 4.83 13.08 -20.98
CA LEU A 36 6.20 13.35 -21.37
C LEU A 36 6.86 12.10 -21.97
N ALA A 37 6.72 10.94 -21.31
CA ALA A 37 7.25 9.68 -21.81
C ALA A 37 6.73 9.32 -23.21
N MET A 38 5.44 9.48 -23.48
CA MET A 38 4.86 9.25 -24.80
C MET A 38 5.43 10.20 -25.86
N ARG A 39 5.60 11.49 -25.52
CA ARG A 39 6.16 12.49 -26.43
C ARG A 39 7.60 12.17 -26.79
N ASP A 40 8.42 11.88 -25.77
CA ASP A 40 9.84 11.56 -25.96
C ASP A 40 9.99 10.29 -26.82
N ARG A 41 9.17 9.27 -26.55
CA ARG A 41 9.20 8.01 -27.31
C ARG A 41 8.78 8.21 -28.76
N LEU A 42 7.71 8.97 -29.02
CA LEU A 42 7.27 9.29 -30.38
C LEU A 42 8.30 10.12 -31.16
N GLN A 43 8.98 11.07 -30.51
CA GLN A 43 10.06 11.83 -31.13
C GLN A 43 11.24 10.92 -31.49
N ALA A 44 11.63 10.01 -30.59
CA ALA A 44 12.70 9.05 -30.86
C ALA A 44 12.39 8.16 -32.08
N ILE A 45 11.16 7.63 -32.18
CA ILE A 45 10.72 6.80 -33.32
C ILE A 45 10.72 7.62 -34.60
N ARG A 46 10.18 8.84 -34.60
CA ARG A 46 10.19 9.70 -35.79
C ARG A 46 11.62 9.97 -36.29
N GLY A 47 12.57 10.12 -35.36
CA GLY A 47 13.99 10.21 -35.69
C GLY A 47 14.54 8.95 -36.35
N GLN A 48 14.17 7.76 -35.85
CA GLN A 48 14.55 6.47 -36.44
C GLN A 48 13.94 6.26 -37.82
N LEU A 49 12.65 6.54 -37.99
CA LEU A 49 11.93 6.45 -39.27
C LEU A 49 12.62 7.31 -40.34
N THR A 50 13.02 8.53 -39.98
CA THR A 50 13.70 9.45 -40.90
C THR A 50 15.09 8.93 -41.30
N ARG A 51 15.83 8.30 -40.36
CA ARG A 51 17.17 7.76 -40.62
C ARG A 51 17.14 6.48 -41.45
N GLU A 52 16.15 5.63 -41.24
CA GLU A 52 16.02 4.33 -41.89
C GLU A 52 15.12 4.37 -43.14
N GLY A 53 14.46 5.51 -43.41
CA GLY A 53 13.52 5.65 -44.52
C GLY A 53 12.26 4.81 -44.37
N LEU A 54 11.90 4.42 -43.14
CA LEU A 54 10.77 3.54 -42.85
C LEU A 54 9.48 4.33 -42.65
N SER A 55 8.35 3.71 -42.98
CA SER A 55 7.02 4.17 -42.56
C SER A 55 6.64 3.65 -41.16
N LEU A 56 5.65 4.29 -40.51
CA LEU A 56 5.14 3.87 -39.20
C LEU A 56 4.63 2.42 -39.21
N ALA A 57 3.96 2.00 -40.29
CA ALA A 57 3.45 0.64 -40.43
C ALA A 57 4.59 -0.40 -40.53
N GLN A 58 5.63 -0.11 -41.31
CA GLN A 58 6.81 -0.98 -41.43
C GLN A 58 7.59 -1.08 -40.11
N TYR A 59 7.65 0.02 -39.35
CA TYR A 59 8.25 -0.01 -38.01
C TYR A 59 7.43 -0.88 -37.05
N ALA A 60 6.10 -0.75 -37.06
CA ALA A 60 5.21 -1.56 -36.23
C ALA A 60 5.33 -3.06 -36.54
N GLU A 61 5.41 -3.43 -37.83
CA GLU A 61 5.60 -4.82 -38.26
C GLU A 61 6.96 -5.37 -37.84
N ARG A 62 8.02 -4.55 -37.91
CA ARG A 62 9.38 -4.96 -37.54
C ARG A 62 9.61 -5.07 -36.04
N TYR A 63 8.98 -4.21 -35.24
CA TYR A 63 9.22 -4.08 -33.80
C TYR A 63 8.02 -4.47 -32.91
N ASN A 64 6.93 -4.98 -33.50
CA ASN A 64 5.69 -5.41 -32.82
C ASN A 64 4.94 -4.28 -32.06
N GLY A 65 5.00 -3.05 -32.57
CA GLY A 65 4.37 -1.89 -31.93
C GLY A 65 4.97 -1.57 -30.55
N ILE A 66 4.31 -0.71 -29.77
CA ILE A 66 4.84 -0.23 -28.48
C ILE A 66 3.78 -0.37 -27.40
N PRO A 67 3.91 -1.35 -26.49
CA PRO A 67 2.98 -1.51 -25.38
C PRO A 67 3.15 -0.37 -24.36
N LEU A 68 2.06 -0.05 -23.65
CA LEU A 68 2.07 1.00 -22.62
C LEU A 68 3.09 0.75 -21.51
N GLY A 69 3.35 -0.51 -21.15
CA GLY A 69 4.36 -0.88 -20.15
C GLY A 69 5.78 -0.44 -20.53
N GLU A 70 6.13 -0.46 -21.81
CA GLU A 70 7.45 0.01 -22.29
C GLU A 70 7.59 1.54 -22.18
N ILE A 71 6.48 2.26 -22.40
CA ILE A 71 6.46 3.72 -22.24
C ILE A 71 6.60 4.09 -20.77
N TRP A 72 5.96 3.30 -19.90
CA TRP A 72 6.07 3.46 -18.45
C TRP A 72 7.50 3.22 -17.96
N SER A 73 8.14 2.13 -18.39
CA SER A 73 9.49 1.77 -17.96
C SER A 73 10.53 2.83 -18.33
N HIS A 74 10.31 3.59 -19.41
CA HIS A 74 11.20 4.68 -19.82
C HIS A 74 11.36 5.79 -18.77
N ARG A 75 10.34 6.00 -17.91
CA ARG A 75 10.38 6.98 -16.81
C ARG A 75 9.95 6.37 -15.48
N GLU A 76 10.24 5.08 -15.27
CA GLU A 76 9.79 4.31 -14.12
C GLU A 76 10.10 4.99 -12.79
N SER A 77 11.35 5.44 -12.58
CA SER A 77 11.77 6.06 -11.32
C SER A 77 10.93 7.30 -10.97
N TRP A 78 10.58 8.12 -11.97
CA TRP A 78 9.72 9.29 -11.77
C TRP A 78 8.30 8.86 -11.42
N MET A 79 7.78 7.85 -12.11
CA MET A 79 6.41 7.39 -11.97
C MET A 79 6.16 6.61 -10.67
N THR A 80 7.17 5.91 -10.16
CA THR A 80 7.15 5.15 -8.90
C THR A 80 7.36 6.03 -7.68
N PHE A 81 8.13 7.12 -7.79
CA PHE A 81 8.40 8.07 -6.70
C PHE A 81 7.16 8.52 -5.89
N PRO A 82 6.04 8.98 -6.50
CA PRO A 82 4.87 9.39 -5.74
C PRO A 82 4.19 8.25 -4.96
N ILE A 83 4.29 7.00 -5.46
CA ILE A 83 3.78 5.81 -4.75
C ILE A 83 4.58 5.61 -3.47
N VAL A 84 5.91 5.73 -3.54
CA VAL A 84 6.79 5.61 -2.37
C VAL A 84 6.50 6.70 -1.34
N ILE A 85 6.25 7.95 -1.77
CA ILE A 85 5.84 9.03 -0.85
C ILE A 85 4.51 8.68 -0.17
N CYS A 86 3.55 8.12 -0.90
CA CYS A 86 2.28 7.67 -0.32
C CYS A 86 2.48 6.61 0.77
N ILE A 87 3.32 5.61 0.50
CA ILE A 87 3.66 4.55 1.46
C ILE A 87 4.34 5.15 2.69
N GLY A 88 5.33 6.02 2.52
CA GLY A 88 6.01 6.71 3.61
C GLY A 88 5.06 7.59 4.42
N GLY A 89 4.15 8.30 3.75
CA GLY A 89 3.13 9.14 4.39
C GLY A 89 2.17 8.35 5.27
N ILE A 90 1.66 7.21 4.78
CA ILE A 90 0.85 6.29 5.59
C ILE A 90 1.69 5.69 6.72
N GLY A 91 2.92 5.24 6.43
CA GLY A 91 3.83 4.65 7.41
C GLY A 91 4.09 5.57 8.59
N LEU A 92 4.35 6.85 8.32
CA LEU A 92 4.51 7.88 9.35
C LEU A 92 3.20 8.12 10.11
N TYR A 93 2.05 8.08 9.43
CA TYR A 93 0.75 8.25 10.05
C TYR A 93 0.36 7.11 11.01
N ILE A 94 0.85 5.87 10.80
CA ILE A 94 0.68 4.75 11.74
C ILE A 94 1.10 5.15 13.16
N PHE A 95 2.19 5.92 13.29
CA PHE A 95 2.66 6.42 14.59
C PHE A 95 1.87 7.65 15.01
N LEU A 96 1.72 8.65 14.12
CA LEU A 96 1.04 9.91 14.46
C LEU A 96 -0.39 9.73 14.98
N ILE A 97 -1.13 8.74 14.46
CA ILE A 97 -2.52 8.48 14.89
C ILE A 97 -2.62 8.14 16.38
N TRP A 98 -1.57 7.55 16.95
CA TRP A 98 -1.45 7.29 18.38
C TRP A 98 -0.78 8.46 19.09
N TYR A 99 0.44 8.85 18.71
CA TYR A 99 1.22 9.87 19.45
C TYR A 99 0.51 11.21 19.58
N ARG A 100 -0.19 11.69 18.54
CA ARG A 100 -0.94 12.96 18.58
C ARG A 100 -2.05 12.95 19.63
N ASP A 101 -2.66 11.78 19.80
CA ASP A 101 -3.76 11.57 20.71
C ASP A 101 -3.27 11.60 22.19
N TRP A 102 -2.00 11.23 22.40
CA TRP A 102 -1.29 11.32 23.69
C TRP A 102 -0.62 12.67 23.96
N PHE A 103 -0.33 13.48 22.92
CA PHE A 103 0.43 14.71 23.04
C PHE A 103 -0.48 15.93 23.29
N GLY A 104 -0.51 16.44 24.54
CA GLY A 104 -1.22 17.67 24.91
C GLY A 104 -1.40 17.85 26.44
N ARG A 105 -1.53 19.10 26.91
CA ARG A 105 -1.72 19.47 28.34
C ARG A 105 -2.95 18.85 29.01
N SER A 106 -3.93 18.40 28.24
CA SER A 106 -5.02 17.52 28.66
C SER A 106 -5.21 16.43 27.61
N ALA A 107 -4.55 15.28 27.75
CA ALA A 107 -4.45 14.31 26.65
C ALA A 107 -5.85 13.90 26.16
N PHE A 108 -6.11 14.12 24.88
CA PHE A 108 -7.40 13.86 24.23
C PHE A 108 -7.81 12.38 24.38
N VAL A 109 -6.82 11.50 24.47
CA VAL A 109 -6.98 10.07 24.81
C VAL A 109 -7.74 9.86 26.11
N TYR A 110 -7.46 10.61 27.19
CA TYR A 110 -8.16 10.40 28.46
C TYR A 110 -9.66 10.73 28.33
N ARG A 111 -10.01 11.76 27.56
CA ARG A 111 -11.42 12.06 27.24
C ARG A 111 -12.06 10.95 26.41
N LEU A 112 -11.34 10.38 25.45
CA LEU A 112 -11.84 9.24 24.67
C LEU A 112 -12.01 7.98 25.51
N LEU A 113 -11.09 7.73 26.45
CA LEU A 113 -11.11 6.56 27.34
C LEU A 113 -12.17 6.65 28.44
N MET A 114 -12.63 7.87 28.76
CA MET A 114 -13.73 8.16 29.67
C MET A 114 -15.11 8.03 29.01
N LEU A 115 -15.19 7.88 27.67
CA LEU A 115 -16.46 7.61 27.01
C LEU A 115 -17.06 6.28 27.54
N PRO A 116 -18.38 6.19 27.73
CA PRO A 116 -19.05 5.01 28.30
C PRO A 116 -19.07 3.78 27.36
N HIS A 117 -18.21 3.78 26.34
CA HIS A 117 -18.14 2.76 25.31
C HIS A 117 -16.86 1.94 25.41
N SER A 118 -16.91 0.70 24.89
CA SER A 118 -15.77 -0.21 24.91
C SER A 118 -14.52 0.45 24.30
N ARG A 119 -13.45 0.56 25.10
CA ARG A 119 -12.15 1.12 24.70
C ARG A 119 -11.54 0.40 23.50
N PHE A 120 -11.91 -0.86 23.29
CA PHE A 120 -11.53 -1.63 22.11
C PHE A 120 -12.04 -1.01 20.79
N LEU A 121 -13.17 -0.29 20.81
CA LEU A 121 -13.71 0.40 19.63
C LEU A 121 -12.78 1.51 19.15
N LEU A 122 -12.00 2.12 20.04
CA LEU A 122 -10.98 3.11 19.68
C LEU A 122 -9.87 2.44 18.86
N TYR A 123 -9.35 1.31 19.33
CA TYR A 123 -8.33 0.54 18.60
C TYR A 123 -8.81 0.14 17.21
N VAL A 124 -9.99 -0.49 17.12
CA VAL A 124 -10.55 -0.94 15.84
C VAL A 124 -10.85 0.25 14.93
N SER A 125 -11.33 1.37 15.46
CA SER A 125 -11.60 2.56 14.64
C SER A 125 -10.35 3.14 13.98
N LYS A 126 -9.22 3.18 14.69
CA LYS A 126 -7.93 3.64 14.16
C LYS A 126 -7.42 2.70 13.07
N PHE A 127 -7.52 1.40 13.31
CA PHE A 127 -7.14 0.38 12.33
C PHE A 127 -8.00 0.52 11.07
N THR A 128 -9.33 0.59 11.20
CA THR A 128 -10.23 0.74 10.06
C THR A 128 -9.99 2.04 9.30
N ALA A 129 -9.75 3.16 9.99
CA ALA A 129 -9.41 4.42 9.33
C ALA A 129 -8.13 4.28 8.48
N LEU A 130 -7.10 3.65 9.03
CA LEU A 130 -5.84 3.43 8.32
C LEU A 130 -6.01 2.51 7.11
N MET A 131 -6.74 1.41 7.26
CA MET A 131 -7.08 0.51 6.14
C MET A 131 -7.89 1.25 5.06
N THR A 132 -8.80 2.14 5.45
CA THR A 132 -9.55 2.97 4.51
C THR A 132 -8.61 3.85 3.69
N PHE A 133 -7.58 4.44 4.30
CA PHE A 133 -6.59 5.25 3.57
C PHE A 133 -5.79 4.42 2.57
N VAL A 134 -5.30 3.25 3.00
CA VAL A 134 -4.57 2.30 2.14
C VAL A 134 -5.42 1.89 0.95
N PHE A 135 -6.66 1.45 1.19
CA PHE A 135 -7.56 1.01 0.10
C PHE A 135 -7.99 2.16 -0.81
N SER A 136 -8.09 3.39 -0.29
CA SER A 136 -8.40 4.55 -1.13
C SER A 136 -7.25 4.87 -2.09
N LEU A 137 -5.98 4.75 -1.65
CA LEU A 137 -4.82 4.92 -2.52
C LEU A 137 -4.66 3.77 -3.52
N PHE A 138 -4.95 2.54 -3.10
CA PHE A 138 -5.01 1.40 -4.00
C PHE A 138 -6.05 1.58 -5.10
N ALA A 139 -7.27 2.00 -4.74
CA ALA A 139 -8.33 2.29 -5.69
C ALA A 139 -7.95 3.45 -6.63
N LEU A 140 -7.31 4.50 -6.11
CA LEU A 140 -6.77 5.58 -6.94
C LEU A 140 -5.77 5.04 -7.96
N GLN A 141 -4.84 4.17 -7.56
CA GLN A 141 -3.81 3.65 -8.46
C GLN A 141 -4.43 2.86 -9.63
N ILE A 142 -5.45 2.04 -9.36
CA ILE A 142 -6.22 1.36 -10.43
C ILE A 142 -6.88 2.39 -11.36
N GLY A 143 -7.49 3.43 -10.80
CA GLY A 143 -8.10 4.51 -11.56
C GLY A 143 -7.10 5.26 -12.45
N ILE A 144 -5.90 5.56 -11.94
CA ILE A 144 -4.83 6.22 -12.70
C ILE A 144 -4.41 5.33 -13.88
N VAL A 145 -4.19 4.04 -13.67
CA VAL A 145 -3.83 3.10 -14.77
C VAL A 145 -4.92 3.08 -15.85
N ALA A 146 -6.21 3.05 -15.46
CA ALA A 146 -7.31 3.09 -16.43
C ALA A 146 -7.33 4.40 -17.25
N VAL A 147 -7.04 5.53 -16.61
CA VAL A 147 -6.90 6.83 -17.30
C VAL A 147 -5.69 6.84 -18.23
N GLN A 148 -4.56 6.27 -17.80
CA GLN A 148 -3.35 6.14 -18.62
C GLN A 148 -3.56 5.29 -19.87
N MET A 149 -4.28 4.17 -19.75
CA MET A 149 -4.67 3.35 -20.90
C MET A 149 -5.53 4.14 -21.90
N THR A 150 -6.42 5.00 -21.39
CA THR A 150 -7.25 5.87 -22.23
C THR A 150 -6.40 6.93 -22.92
N MET A 151 -5.47 7.58 -22.21
CA MET A 151 -4.55 8.57 -22.79
C MET A 151 -3.64 7.96 -23.85
N TYR A 152 -3.14 6.74 -23.61
CA TYR A 152 -2.35 5.98 -24.58
C TYR A 152 -3.14 5.73 -25.85
N ARG A 153 -4.39 5.24 -25.74
CA ARG A 153 -5.26 5.02 -26.90
C ARG A 153 -5.53 6.30 -27.69
N LEU A 154 -5.70 7.44 -27.01
CA LEU A 154 -6.01 8.72 -27.64
C LEU A 154 -4.80 9.40 -28.30
N ARG A 155 -3.57 9.13 -27.85
CA ARG A 155 -2.37 9.87 -28.28
C ARG A 155 -1.41 9.05 -29.14
N MET A 156 -1.36 7.73 -28.98
CA MET A 156 -0.52 6.89 -29.82
C MET A 156 -1.18 6.65 -31.19
N PRO A 157 -0.42 6.77 -32.30
CA PRO A 157 -0.88 6.40 -33.63
C PRO A 157 -1.34 4.95 -33.67
N ASP A 158 -2.41 4.69 -34.40
CA ASP A 158 -3.10 3.41 -34.45
C ASP A 158 -2.17 2.26 -34.85
N GLU A 159 -1.20 2.53 -35.72
CA GLU A 159 -0.22 1.54 -36.22
C GLU A 159 0.76 1.09 -35.13
N LEU A 160 1.09 1.97 -34.18
CA LEU A 160 2.06 1.69 -33.11
C LEU A 160 1.40 1.09 -31.85
N ARG A 161 0.07 1.04 -31.78
CA ARG A 161 -0.64 0.61 -30.57
C ARG A 161 -0.68 -0.90 -30.44
N VAL A 162 -0.33 -1.39 -29.25
CA VAL A 162 -0.52 -2.78 -28.85
C VAL A 162 -1.67 -2.85 -27.85
N PRO A 163 -2.84 -3.38 -28.22
CA PRO A 163 -3.96 -3.51 -27.30
C PRO A 163 -3.60 -4.51 -26.19
N ARG A 164 -3.82 -4.10 -24.94
CA ARG A 164 -3.59 -4.92 -23.74
C ARG A 164 -4.76 -4.76 -22.78
N THR A 165 -5.04 -5.80 -22.02
CA THR A 165 -6.00 -5.70 -20.92
C THR A 165 -5.41 -4.88 -19.77
N LEU A 166 -6.26 -4.44 -18.83
CA LEU A 166 -5.81 -3.74 -17.63
C LEU A 166 -4.86 -4.61 -16.79
N VAL A 167 -5.15 -5.92 -16.69
CA VAL A 167 -4.31 -6.88 -15.96
C VAL A 167 -2.93 -7.03 -16.61
N ASP A 168 -2.88 -7.17 -17.93
CA ASP A 168 -1.61 -7.29 -18.66
C ASP A 168 -0.80 -6.00 -18.58
N THR A 169 -1.48 -4.86 -18.57
CA THR A 169 -0.86 -3.54 -18.44
C THR A 169 -0.22 -3.36 -17.08
N ILE A 170 -0.93 -3.70 -15.99
CA ILE A 170 -0.38 -3.64 -14.62
C ILE A 170 0.85 -4.54 -14.49
N ARG A 171 0.81 -5.73 -15.08
CA ARG A 171 1.96 -6.64 -15.12
C ARG A 171 3.13 -6.07 -15.92
N GLY A 172 2.86 -5.51 -17.09
CA GLY A 172 3.90 -4.92 -17.94
C GLY A 172 4.50 -3.61 -17.41
N MET A 173 3.91 -3.01 -16.37
CA MET A 173 4.44 -1.83 -15.67
C MET A 173 5.18 -2.20 -14.36
N ASP A 174 5.32 -3.50 -14.06
CA ASP A 174 5.86 -4.01 -12.79
C ASP A 174 5.14 -3.47 -11.54
N LEU A 175 3.88 -3.06 -11.69
CA LEU A 175 3.04 -2.55 -10.61
C LEU A 175 2.41 -3.65 -9.77
N VAL A 176 2.71 -4.92 -10.02
CA VAL A 176 2.08 -6.09 -9.36
C VAL A 176 2.29 -6.08 -7.84
N LEU A 177 3.40 -5.54 -7.35
CA LEU A 177 3.65 -5.41 -5.92
C LEU A 177 2.66 -4.44 -5.24
N PHE A 178 2.23 -3.40 -5.96
CA PHE A 178 1.31 -2.38 -5.45
C PHE A 178 -0.14 -2.62 -5.85
N ILE A 179 -0.35 -3.30 -6.99
CA ILE A 179 -1.65 -3.66 -7.53
C ILE A 179 -1.67 -5.17 -7.82
N PRO A 180 -1.79 -6.00 -6.78
CA PRO A 180 -1.88 -7.44 -6.96
C PRO A 180 -3.14 -7.77 -7.76
N VAL A 181 -2.95 -8.53 -8.84
CA VAL A 181 -4.01 -8.89 -9.78
C VAL A 181 -4.66 -10.23 -9.43
N ARG A 182 -4.00 -11.05 -8.60
CA ARG A 182 -4.55 -12.32 -8.10
C ARG A 182 -4.99 -12.19 -6.64
N LEU A 183 -6.04 -12.92 -6.28
CA LEU A 183 -6.58 -12.89 -4.91
C LEU A 183 -5.54 -13.29 -3.85
N HIS A 184 -4.72 -14.31 -4.11
CA HIS A 184 -3.70 -14.74 -3.13
C HIS A 184 -2.56 -13.72 -3.00
N GLU A 185 -2.13 -13.08 -4.09
CA GLU A 185 -1.15 -11.97 -4.04
C GLU A 185 -1.72 -10.81 -3.20
N PHE A 186 -3.00 -10.47 -3.41
CA PHE A 186 -3.70 -9.44 -2.66
C PHE A 186 -3.77 -9.78 -1.17
N LEU A 187 -4.19 -10.99 -0.82
CA LEU A 187 -4.28 -11.45 0.57
C LEU A 187 -2.91 -11.46 1.25
N LEU A 188 -1.85 -11.85 0.53
CA LEU A 188 -0.50 -11.85 1.07
C LEU A 188 0.01 -10.44 1.32
N VAL A 189 -0.02 -9.56 0.31
CA VAL A 189 0.56 -8.21 0.43
C VAL A 189 -0.26 -7.34 1.40
N TYR A 190 -1.58 -7.24 1.21
CA TYR A 190 -2.44 -6.41 2.06
C TYR A 190 -2.77 -7.06 3.40
N GLY A 191 -2.85 -8.39 3.47
CA GLY A 191 -3.01 -9.11 4.73
C GLY A 191 -1.77 -8.95 5.60
N PHE A 192 -0.57 -9.14 5.03
CA PHE A 192 0.67 -8.89 5.75
C PHE A 192 0.78 -7.43 6.20
N GLY A 193 0.49 -6.47 5.32
CA GLY A 193 0.47 -5.05 5.68
C GLY A 193 -0.51 -4.74 6.82
N SER A 194 -1.69 -5.37 6.81
CA SER A 194 -2.69 -5.23 7.89
C SER A 194 -2.18 -5.79 9.22
N VAL A 195 -1.58 -6.98 9.22
CA VAL A 195 -0.97 -7.59 10.41
C VAL A 195 0.17 -6.74 10.92
N PHE A 196 1.02 -6.22 10.03
CA PHE A 196 2.12 -5.33 10.39
C PHE A 196 1.64 -4.08 11.12
N VAL A 197 0.56 -3.45 10.64
CA VAL A 197 -0.08 -2.32 11.33
C VAL A 197 -0.57 -2.72 12.73
N LEU A 198 -1.22 -3.89 12.86
CA LEU A 198 -1.68 -4.39 14.17
C LEU A 198 -0.53 -4.68 15.15
N LEU A 199 0.59 -5.20 14.64
CA LEU A 199 1.82 -5.41 15.43
C LEU A 199 2.35 -4.07 15.93
N LEU A 200 2.51 -3.07 15.05
CA LEU A 200 2.96 -1.73 15.45
C LEU A 200 2.03 -1.08 16.47
N PHE A 201 0.71 -1.18 16.27
CA PHE A 201 -0.27 -0.69 17.24
C PHE A 201 -0.11 -1.38 18.60
N THR A 202 0.13 -2.69 18.60
CA THR A 202 0.40 -3.46 19.83
C THR A 202 1.68 -3.00 20.50
N THR A 203 2.77 -2.80 19.75
CA THR A 203 4.04 -2.28 20.26
C THR A 203 3.86 -0.90 20.90
N ILE A 204 3.16 0.03 20.24
CA ILE A 204 2.91 1.38 20.76
C ILE A 204 2.08 1.32 22.06
N LEU A 205 1.07 0.46 22.13
CA LEU A 205 0.27 0.27 23.35
C LEU A 205 1.09 -0.35 24.49
N MET A 206 1.99 -1.28 24.19
CA MET A 206 2.89 -1.87 25.18
C MET A 206 3.88 -0.85 25.73
N GLU A 207 4.52 -0.06 24.86
CA GLU A 207 5.36 1.08 25.27
C GLU A 207 4.62 1.99 26.24
N ARG A 208 3.35 2.35 25.95
CA ARG A 208 2.58 3.23 26.84
C ARG A 208 2.18 2.59 28.15
N SER A 209 1.93 1.27 28.15
CA SER A 209 1.49 0.56 29.36
C SER A 209 2.64 0.23 30.33
N TYR A 210 3.85 -0.04 29.81
CA TYR A 210 4.99 -0.53 30.60
C TYR A 210 6.28 0.27 30.38
N ARG A 211 6.19 1.45 29.74
CA ARG A 211 7.33 2.32 29.40
C ARG A 211 8.39 1.54 28.61
N PHE A 212 9.65 1.64 29.01
CA PHE A 212 10.78 1.02 28.32
C PHE A 212 10.69 -0.51 28.25
N LYS A 213 10.23 -1.19 29.32
CA LYS A 213 10.04 -2.65 29.32
C LYS A 213 8.99 -3.09 28.30
N GLY A 214 7.94 -2.28 28.16
CA GLY A 214 6.89 -2.50 27.16
C GLY A 214 7.36 -2.28 25.74
N LEU A 215 8.18 -1.25 25.51
CA LEU A 215 8.79 -1.01 24.20
C LEU A 215 9.66 -2.19 23.78
N LEU A 216 10.52 -2.68 24.66
CA LEU A 216 11.40 -3.81 24.37
C LEU A 216 10.59 -5.08 24.07
N ALA A 217 9.57 -5.40 24.89
CA ALA A 217 8.70 -6.55 24.66
C ALA A 217 7.91 -6.44 23.35
N GLY A 218 7.36 -5.26 23.06
CA GLY A 218 6.61 -5.00 21.84
C GLY A 218 7.48 -5.06 20.58
N LEU A 219 8.73 -4.56 20.65
CA LEU A 219 9.69 -4.68 19.56
C LEU A 219 10.14 -6.13 19.37
N ALA A 220 10.38 -6.88 20.44
CA ALA A 220 10.74 -8.29 20.35
C ALA A 220 9.62 -9.12 19.70
N TYR A 221 8.36 -8.86 20.06
CA TYR A 221 7.19 -9.51 19.45
C TYR A 221 7.07 -9.20 17.95
N THR A 222 7.18 -7.92 17.56
CA THR A 222 7.11 -7.51 16.16
C THR A 222 8.30 -8.05 15.37
N ALA A 223 9.53 -7.94 15.89
CA ALA A 223 10.73 -8.46 15.24
C ALA A 223 10.68 -9.98 15.08
N GLY A 224 10.28 -10.72 16.13
CA GLY A 224 10.13 -12.17 16.06
C GLY A 224 9.14 -12.61 14.98
N THR A 225 8.02 -11.90 14.85
CA THR A 225 7.03 -12.16 13.79
C THR A 225 7.61 -11.89 12.40
N LEU A 226 8.31 -10.76 12.22
CA LEU A 226 8.94 -10.41 10.94
C LEU A 226 10.06 -11.39 10.56
N MET A 227 10.88 -11.81 11.52
CA MET A 227 11.94 -12.80 11.30
C MET A 227 11.36 -14.15 10.88
N LEU A 228 10.26 -14.57 11.50
CA LEU A 228 9.58 -15.81 11.13
C LEU A 228 9.02 -15.75 9.71
N VAL A 229 8.35 -14.65 9.35
CA VAL A 229 7.84 -14.45 7.98
C VAL A 229 8.98 -14.38 6.96
N ALA A 230 10.06 -13.65 7.25
CA ALA A 230 11.24 -13.57 6.38
C ALA A 230 11.91 -14.94 6.20
N TRP A 231 11.97 -15.74 7.26
CA TRP A 231 12.49 -17.11 7.19
C TRP A 231 11.61 -18.00 6.31
N MET A 232 10.28 -17.93 6.44
CA MET A 232 9.36 -18.67 5.57
C MET A 232 9.49 -18.26 4.11
N TRP A 233 9.63 -16.95 3.83
CA TRP A 233 9.83 -16.43 2.48
C TRP A 233 11.15 -16.91 1.88
N ALA A 234 12.25 -16.82 2.63
CA ALA A 234 13.56 -17.28 2.18
C ALA A 234 13.58 -18.79 1.87
N GLN A 235 12.84 -19.60 2.63
CA GLN A 235 12.68 -21.03 2.35
C GLN A 235 11.90 -21.29 1.05
N ALA A 236 10.88 -20.47 0.77
CA ALA A 236 10.09 -20.55 -0.45
C ALA A 236 10.94 -20.22 -1.69
N GLU A 237 11.75 -19.17 -1.63
CA GLU A 237 12.62 -18.76 -2.76
C GLU A 237 13.74 -19.75 -3.05
N ARG A 238 14.36 -20.31 -2.01
CA ARG A 238 15.51 -21.22 -2.17
C ARG A 238 15.13 -22.62 -2.64
N GLY A 239 13.83 -22.95 -2.67
CA GLY A 239 13.35 -24.30 -2.96
C GLY A 239 13.77 -25.34 -1.93
N THR A 240 14.35 -24.92 -0.80
CA THR A 240 14.76 -25.76 0.34
C THR A 240 13.63 -25.92 1.36
N ALA A 241 12.42 -25.48 1.02
CA ALA A 241 11.27 -25.63 1.88
C ALA A 241 10.94 -27.12 2.08
N LEU A 242 10.84 -27.52 3.34
CA LEU A 242 10.33 -28.84 3.73
C LEU A 242 8.84 -29.02 3.36
N LEU A 243 8.14 -27.92 3.11
CA LEU A 243 6.71 -27.86 2.82
C LEU A 243 6.48 -27.54 1.33
N TYR A 244 5.39 -28.06 0.77
CA TYR A 244 4.98 -27.70 -0.58
C TYR A 244 4.58 -26.22 -0.67
N PRO A 245 4.67 -25.57 -1.85
CA PRO A 245 4.33 -24.14 -2.00
C PRO A 245 2.91 -23.78 -1.49
N SER A 246 1.94 -24.68 -1.69
CA SER A 246 0.58 -24.51 -1.19
C SER A 246 0.47 -24.61 0.34
N GLU A 247 1.28 -25.48 0.96
CA GLU A 247 1.33 -25.63 2.42
C GLU A 247 2.03 -24.45 3.06
N LEU A 248 3.08 -23.93 2.43
CA LEU A 248 3.80 -22.73 2.89
C LEU A 248 2.90 -21.49 2.79
N LEU A 249 2.08 -21.39 1.74
CA LEU A 249 1.03 -20.37 1.62
C LEU A 249 0.00 -20.49 2.74
N ALA A 250 -0.51 -21.70 3.01
CA ALA A 250 -1.48 -21.93 4.07
C ALA A 250 -0.90 -21.60 5.46
N ALA A 251 0.35 -21.98 5.71
CA ALA A 251 1.06 -21.67 6.94
C ALA A 251 1.27 -20.16 7.11
N ALA A 252 1.60 -19.43 6.03
CA ALA A 252 1.75 -17.98 6.06
C ALA A 252 0.42 -17.30 6.42
N ILE A 253 -0.70 -17.73 5.81
CA ILE A 253 -2.03 -17.22 6.13
C ILE A 253 -2.41 -17.54 7.59
N ALA A 254 -2.17 -18.76 8.04
CA ALA A 254 -2.44 -19.16 9.43
C ALA A 254 -1.64 -18.30 10.42
N LEU A 255 -0.35 -18.06 10.15
CA LEU A 255 0.51 -17.20 10.96
C LEU A 255 -0.01 -15.75 11.00
N MET A 256 -0.46 -15.21 9.86
CA MET A 256 -1.06 -13.88 9.78
C MET A 256 -2.33 -13.79 10.66
N LEU A 257 -3.22 -14.78 10.57
CA LEU A 257 -4.45 -14.83 11.36
C LEU A 257 -4.16 -14.95 12.86
N LEU A 258 -3.21 -15.80 13.25
CA LEU A 258 -2.78 -15.96 14.65
C LEU A 258 -2.22 -14.66 15.22
N ASN A 259 -1.32 -13.98 14.48
CA ASN A 259 -0.74 -12.72 14.92
C ASN A 259 -1.77 -11.59 14.96
N ALA A 260 -2.73 -11.56 14.02
CA ALA A 260 -3.84 -10.62 14.08
C ALA A 260 -4.71 -10.85 15.32
N ALA A 261 -5.10 -12.09 15.60
CA ALA A 261 -5.90 -12.45 16.77
C ALA A 261 -5.17 -12.12 18.08
N LEU A 262 -3.88 -12.44 18.18
CA LEU A 262 -3.05 -12.16 19.34
C LEU A 262 -2.89 -10.64 19.56
N SER A 263 -2.63 -9.88 18.49
CA SER A 263 -2.52 -8.42 18.55
C SER A 263 -3.83 -7.76 18.97
N LEU A 264 -4.97 -8.23 18.45
CA LEU A 264 -6.30 -7.73 18.84
C LEU A 264 -6.61 -8.07 20.30
N TRP A 265 -6.28 -9.28 20.74
CA TRP A 265 -6.47 -9.71 22.14
C TRP A 265 -5.60 -8.90 23.10
N LEU A 266 -4.30 -8.74 22.80
CA LEU A 266 -3.37 -7.93 23.58
C LEU A 266 -3.81 -6.46 23.63
N GLY A 267 -4.22 -5.89 22.49
CA GLY A 267 -4.75 -4.53 22.42
C GLY A 267 -5.98 -4.35 23.31
N ARG A 268 -6.92 -5.30 23.29
CA ARG A 268 -8.09 -5.29 24.18
C ARG A 268 -7.70 -5.40 25.65
N TRP A 269 -6.75 -6.27 25.98
CA TRP A 269 -6.29 -6.48 27.35
C TRP A 269 -5.59 -5.23 27.90
N LEU A 270 -4.59 -4.69 27.21
CA LEU A 270 -3.81 -3.50 27.61
C LEU A 270 -4.70 -2.27 27.85
N LEU A 271 -5.68 -2.03 26.96
CA LEU A 271 -6.62 -0.91 27.08
C LEU A 271 -7.60 -1.06 28.26
N ARG A 272 -7.89 -2.29 28.69
CA ARG A 272 -8.78 -2.55 29.82
C ARG A 272 -8.05 -2.44 31.15
N THR A 273 -6.82 -2.95 31.25
CA THR A 273 -6.14 -3.16 32.54
C THR A 273 -5.12 -2.11 32.92
N LYS A 274 -4.43 -1.45 31.97
CA LYS A 274 -3.22 -0.67 32.29
C LYS A 274 -3.20 0.76 31.77
N VAL A 275 -3.83 1.03 30.63
CA VAL A 275 -3.83 2.38 30.03
C VAL A 275 -4.72 3.39 30.80
N ALA A 276 -5.60 2.92 31.68
CA ALA A 276 -6.54 3.77 32.42
C ALA A 276 -6.32 3.78 33.95
N ALA A 277 -5.19 3.23 34.42
CA ALA A 277 -4.77 3.31 35.81
C ALA A 277 -3.75 4.44 35.98
#